data_AF-A0A5K1BNB6-F1
#
_entry.id   AF-A0A5K1BNB6-F1
#
_cell.length_a   1.000
_cell.length_b   1.000
_cell.length_c   1.000
_cell.angle_alpha   90.00
_cell.angle_beta   90.00
_cell.angle_gamma   90.00
#
_symmetry.space_group_name_H-M   'P 1'
#
loop_
_entity.id
_entity.type
_entity.pdbx_description
1 polymer ?
#
loop_
_entity_poly.entity_id
_entity_poly.type
_entity_poly.pdbx_seq_one_letter_code
_entity_poly.pdbx_strand_id
1 'polypeptide(L)'
;MAAAGGKAGLVASFGEMLIDFVPTEAGVSLADAPGFLKKAGGAPANVAIAVKRLGGCSAFIGKLGDDEFGRMLAGILRENGVDDRGVRFDGNARTALAFVTLRADGEREFMFYRNPSADMLLTPDELDLPLLHQ
;
A
#
# COMPACT_ATOMS: atom_id res chain seq x y z
N MET A 1 6.85 -31.06 -26.99
CA MET A 1 6.86 -31.29 -25.53
C MET A 1 6.25 -30.06 -24.87
N ALA A 2 4.99 -30.16 -24.42
CA ALA A 2 4.39 -29.12 -23.60
C ALA A 2 5.08 -29.15 -22.23
N ALA A 3 5.66 -28.03 -21.82
CA ALA A 3 6.15 -27.87 -20.46
C ALA A 3 4.95 -28.06 -19.51
N ALA A 4 5.09 -28.94 -18.53
CA ALA A 4 4.12 -29.10 -17.47
C ALA A 4 3.96 -27.75 -16.77
N GLY A 5 2.81 -27.10 -16.97
CA GLY A 5 2.46 -25.85 -16.29
C GLY A 5 2.22 -26.14 -14.82
N GLY A 6 3.28 -26.07 -14.01
CA GLY A 6 3.14 -26.01 -12.57
C GLY A 6 2.29 -24.79 -12.20
N LYS A 7 1.34 -24.95 -11.28
CA LYS A 7 0.62 -23.81 -10.70
C LYS A 7 1.66 -22.78 -10.26
N ALA A 8 1.62 -21.58 -10.85
CA ALA A 8 2.49 -20.51 -10.41
C ALA A 8 2.18 -20.21 -8.94
N GLY A 9 3.20 -20.27 -8.08
CA GLY A 9 3.04 -19.99 -6.65
C GLY A 9 2.55 -18.56 -6.43
N LEU A 10 1.66 -18.37 -5.46
CA LEU A 10 1.15 -17.05 -5.07
C LEU A 10 2.10 -16.42 -4.04
N VAL A 11 2.53 -15.18 -4.30
CA VAL A 11 3.19 -14.34 -3.28
C VAL A 11 2.17 -13.41 -2.65
N ALA A 12 1.79 -13.67 -1.40
CA ALA A 12 0.95 -12.77 -0.63
C ALA A 12 1.82 -11.80 0.17
N SER A 13 1.49 -10.51 0.11
CA SER A 13 2.06 -9.47 0.98
C SER A 13 0.98 -8.98 1.93
N PHE A 14 1.37 -8.69 3.17
CA PHE A 14 0.46 -8.29 4.25
C PHE A 14 0.96 -7.01 4.91
N GLY A 15 0.07 -6.05 5.11
CA GLY A 15 0.35 -4.85 5.90
C GLY A 15 -0.31 -3.60 5.35
N GLU A 16 0.42 -2.49 5.38
CA GLU A 16 -0.10 -1.17 5.06
C GLU A 16 -0.01 -0.83 3.57
N MET A 17 -0.97 -0.02 3.13
CA MET A 17 -0.91 0.76 1.90
C MET A 17 -1.49 2.14 2.22
N LEU A 18 -0.79 3.19 1.84
CA LEU A 18 -1.02 4.53 2.36
C LEU A 18 -0.69 5.61 1.33
N ILE A 19 -0.97 6.87 1.65
CA ILE A 19 -0.58 8.01 0.82
C ILE A 19 0.71 8.64 1.35
N ASP A 20 1.74 8.65 0.52
CA ASP A 20 2.94 9.43 0.74
C ASP A 20 2.73 10.84 0.15
N PHE A 21 2.78 11.86 0.99
CA PHE A 21 2.87 13.25 0.61
C PHE A 21 4.33 13.68 0.57
N VAL A 22 4.83 13.88 -0.65
CA VAL A 22 6.19 14.33 -0.91
C VAL A 22 6.16 15.81 -1.26
N PRO A 23 6.98 16.67 -0.64
CA PRO A 23 7.06 18.09 -0.98
C PRO A 23 7.25 18.34 -2.47
N THR A 24 6.64 19.40 -2.97
CA THR A 24 6.87 19.88 -4.35
C THR A 24 8.27 20.48 -4.52
N GLU A 25 8.91 20.86 -3.42
CA GLU A 25 10.27 21.39 -3.37
C GLU A 25 11.17 20.50 -2.52
N ALA A 26 12.36 20.18 -3.01
CA ALA A 26 13.31 19.34 -2.29
C ALA A 26 14.14 20.17 -1.30
N GLY A 27 14.67 19.52 -0.27
CA GLY A 27 15.61 20.14 0.67
C GLY A 27 14.96 20.96 1.79
N VAL A 28 13.64 21.08 1.82
CA VAL A 28 12.87 21.83 2.81
C VAL A 28 12.32 20.93 3.92
N SER A 29 12.03 21.50 5.08
CA SER A 29 11.31 20.81 6.15
C SER A 29 9.85 20.56 5.76
N LEU A 30 9.14 19.70 6.51
CA LEU A 30 7.70 19.52 6.31
C LEU A 30 6.90 20.80 6.57
N ALA A 31 7.35 21.64 7.51
CA ALA A 31 6.67 22.88 7.88
C ALA A 31 6.86 23.99 6.84
N ASP A 32 8.02 23.99 6.16
CA ASP A 32 8.36 25.01 5.15
C ASP A 32 7.91 24.62 3.73
N ALA A 33 7.47 23.38 3.52
CA ALA A 33 7.06 22.90 2.22
C ALA A 33 5.84 23.68 1.69
N PRO A 34 5.91 24.29 0.48
CA PRO A 34 4.81 25.11 -0.05
C PRO A 34 3.64 24.26 -0.58
N GLY A 35 3.85 22.96 -0.77
CA GLY A 35 2.85 22.03 -1.26
C GLY A 35 3.38 20.61 -1.30
N PHE A 36 2.47 19.66 -1.52
CA PHE A 36 2.78 18.23 -1.54
C PHE A 36 2.13 17.54 -2.74
N LEU A 37 2.84 16.58 -3.31
CA LEU A 37 2.31 15.63 -4.27
C LEU A 37 1.95 14.33 -3.57
N LYS A 38 0.71 13.89 -3.73
CA LYS A 38 0.29 12.55 -3.29
C LYS A 38 0.92 11.47 -4.16
N LYS A 39 1.42 10.42 -3.53
CA LYS A 39 1.90 9.18 -4.13
C LYS A 39 1.31 8.00 -3.39
N ALA A 40 1.07 6.90 -4.09
CA ALA A 40 0.76 5.63 -3.42
C ALA A 40 2.03 5.08 -2.79
N GLY A 41 1.94 4.74 -1.51
CA GLY A 41 3.02 4.18 -0.69
C GLY A 41 2.61 2.88 -0.01
N GLY A 42 3.49 2.36 0.85
CA GLY A 42 3.32 1.08 1.55
C GLY A 42 4.27 0.01 1.02
N ALA A 43 5.17 -0.46 1.88
CA ALA A 43 6.17 -1.44 1.48
C ALA A 43 5.56 -2.77 0.99
N PRO A 44 4.53 -3.34 1.66
CA PRO A 44 3.92 -4.60 1.21
C PRO A 44 3.22 -4.45 -0.15
N ALA A 45 2.51 -3.34 -0.38
CA ALA A 45 1.85 -3.07 -1.67
C ALA A 45 2.87 -2.96 -2.82
N ASN A 46 3.99 -2.28 -2.58
CA ASN A 46 5.07 -2.18 -3.55
C ASN A 46 5.66 -3.54 -3.92
N VAL A 47 5.80 -4.46 -2.95
CA VAL A 47 6.26 -5.83 -3.20
C VAL A 47 5.26 -6.59 -4.07
N ALA A 48 3.97 -6.57 -3.76
CA ALA A 48 2.96 -7.25 -4.57
C ALA A 48 2.93 -6.74 -6.02
N ILE A 49 3.01 -5.42 -6.22
CA ILE A 49 3.07 -4.81 -7.56
C ILE A 49 4.35 -5.22 -8.29
N ALA A 50 5.50 -5.22 -7.61
CA ALA A 50 6.76 -5.64 -8.20
C ALA A 50 6.71 -7.10 -8.69
N VAL A 51 6.17 -8.02 -7.88
CA VAL A 51 5.99 -9.42 -8.28
C VAL A 51 5.14 -9.52 -9.56
N LYS A 52 4.03 -8.78 -9.65
CA LYS A 52 3.19 -8.76 -10.87
C LYS A 52 3.93 -8.23 -12.08
N ARG A 53 4.67 -7.14 -11.93
CA ARG A 53 5.47 -6.55 -13.02
C ARG A 53 6.58 -7.49 -13.52
N LEU A 54 7.08 -8.37 -12.66
CA LEU A 54 8.07 -9.41 -13.01
C LEU A 54 7.43 -10.69 -13.58
N GLY A 55 6.11 -10.72 -13.79
CA GLY A 55 5.39 -11.85 -14.38
C GLY A 55 4.91 -12.91 -13.38
N GLY A 56 5.03 -12.64 -12.08
CA GLY A 56 4.56 -13.54 -11.01
C GLY A 56 3.08 -13.33 -10.64
N CYS A 57 2.58 -14.23 -9.80
CA CYS A 57 1.27 -14.12 -9.17
C CYS A 57 1.43 -13.50 -7.77
N SER A 58 0.68 -12.44 -7.47
CA SER A 58 0.68 -11.82 -6.14
C SER A 58 -0.70 -11.39 -5.68
N ALA A 59 -0.84 -11.33 -4.37
CA ALA A 59 -1.99 -10.80 -3.66
C ALA A 59 -1.55 -9.79 -2.59
N PHE A 60 -2.44 -8.85 -2.29
CA PHE A 60 -2.26 -7.91 -1.19
C PHE A 60 -3.36 -8.11 -0.14
N ILE A 61 -2.95 -8.16 1.13
CA ILE A 61 -3.83 -8.30 2.28
C ILE A 61 -3.58 -7.09 3.18
N GLY A 62 -4.64 -6.34 3.46
CA GLY A 62 -4.55 -5.10 4.23
C GLY A 62 -5.91 -4.45 4.40
N LYS A 63 -5.95 -3.39 5.21
CA LYS A 63 -7.17 -2.62 5.45
C LYS A 63 -6.94 -1.15 5.12
N LEU A 64 -7.87 -0.56 4.39
CA LEU A 64 -7.86 0.83 3.94
C LEU A 64 -9.07 1.55 4.52
N GLY A 65 -9.03 2.88 4.60
CA GLY A 65 -10.23 3.64 4.95
C GLY A 65 -11.25 3.53 3.82
N ASP A 66 -12.53 3.50 4.14
CA ASP A 66 -13.60 3.68 3.15
C ASP A 66 -13.72 5.17 2.76
N ASP A 67 -12.65 5.66 2.13
CA ASP A 67 -12.50 7.04 1.67
C ASP A 67 -11.90 7.09 0.26
N GLU A 68 -11.81 8.28 -0.32
CA GLU A 68 -11.33 8.46 -1.70
C GLU A 68 -9.89 7.94 -1.88
N PHE A 69 -9.04 8.08 -0.87
CA PHE A 69 -7.67 7.57 -0.92
C PHE A 69 -7.64 6.05 -0.85
N GLY A 70 -8.40 5.43 0.04
CA GLY A 70 -8.48 3.98 0.14
C GLY A 70 -8.99 3.35 -1.16
N ARG A 71 -10.06 3.90 -1.73
CA ARG A 71 -10.62 3.42 -3.01
C ARG A 71 -9.66 3.61 -4.18
N MET A 72 -8.93 4.72 -4.21
CA MET A 72 -7.85 4.96 -5.18
C MET A 72 -6.73 3.92 -5.05
N LEU A 73 -6.25 3.66 -3.83
CA LEU A 73 -5.16 2.71 -3.57
C LEU A 73 -5.54 1.29 -3.98
N ALA A 74 -6.75 0.84 -3.65
CA ALA A 74 -7.27 -0.44 -4.13
C ALA A 74 -7.38 -0.48 -5.67
N GLY A 75 -7.76 0.63 -6.30
CA GLY A 75 -7.72 0.78 -7.76
C GLY A 75 -6.34 0.54 -8.35
N ILE A 76 -5.30 1.12 -7.75
CA ILE A 76 -3.91 0.95 -8.18
C ILE A 76 -3.47 -0.52 -8.10
N LEU A 77 -3.87 -1.26 -7.07
CA LEU A 77 -3.59 -2.70 -6.98
C LEU A 77 -4.20 -3.46 -8.17
N ARG A 78 -5.48 -3.21 -8.47
CA ARG A 78 -6.20 -3.84 -9.59
C ARG A 78 -5.59 -3.48 -10.95
N GLU A 79 -5.24 -2.22 -11.15
CA GLU A 79 -4.59 -1.74 -12.38
C GLU A 79 -3.22 -2.41 -12.62
N ASN A 80 -2.50 -2.76 -11.56
CA ASN A 80 -1.24 -3.51 -11.64
C ASN A 80 -1.45 -5.04 -11.62
N GLY A 81 -2.71 -5.50 -11.68
CA GLY A 81 -3.07 -6.91 -11.74
C GLY A 81 -2.86 -7.69 -10.43
N VAL A 82 -2.63 -7.02 -9.31
CA VAL A 82 -2.54 -7.65 -7.98
C VAL A 82 -3.92 -8.15 -7.56
N ASP A 83 -3.99 -9.36 -6.99
CA ASP A 83 -5.24 -9.86 -6.39
C ASP A 83 -5.55 -9.08 -5.10
N ASP A 84 -6.60 -8.26 -5.14
CA ASP A 84 -7.03 -7.37 -4.06
C ASP A 84 -8.14 -7.96 -3.20
N ARG A 85 -8.50 -9.24 -3.34
CA ARG A 85 -9.53 -9.90 -2.49
C ARG A 85 -9.20 -9.86 -1.00
N GLY A 86 -7.92 -9.73 -0.64
CA GLY A 86 -7.45 -9.55 0.73
C GLY A 86 -7.60 -8.12 1.27
N VAL A 87 -8.07 -7.16 0.47
CA VAL A 87 -8.31 -5.78 0.90
C VAL A 87 -9.63 -5.67 1.65
N ARG A 88 -9.60 -4.97 2.77
CA ARG A 88 -10.78 -4.58 3.56
C ARG A 88 -10.90 -3.06 3.61
N PHE A 89 -12.13 -2.58 3.76
CA PHE A 89 -12.42 -1.17 3.94
C PHE A 89 -13.01 -0.93 5.33
N ASP A 90 -12.49 0.08 6.03
CA ASP A 90 -12.98 0.51 7.34
C ASP A 90 -13.75 1.82 7.22
N GLY A 91 -15.03 1.82 7.59
CA GLY A 91 -15.86 3.04 7.59
C GLY A 91 -15.63 3.97 8.77
N ASN A 92 -14.91 3.51 9.80
CA ASN A 92 -14.71 4.24 11.06
C ASN A 92 -13.28 4.78 11.22
N ALA A 93 -12.32 4.31 10.41
CA ALA A 93 -10.94 4.78 10.38
C ALA A 93 -10.52 5.24 8.99
N ARG A 94 -9.59 6.20 8.95
CA ARG A 94 -9.09 6.76 7.69
C ARG A 94 -7.94 5.97 7.12
N THR A 95 -7.74 6.08 5.80
CA THR A 95 -6.51 5.64 5.15
C THR A 95 -5.31 6.37 5.75
N ALA A 96 -4.23 5.63 6.04
CA ALA A 96 -3.00 6.20 6.57
C ALA A 96 -2.38 7.23 5.62
N LEU A 97 -1.77 8.26 6.20
CA LEU A 97 -1.00 9.27 5.47
C LEU A 97 0.41 9.33 6.05
N ALA A 98 1.40 9.55 5.19
CA ALA A 98 2.77 9.86 5.58
C ALA A 98 3.23 11.11 4.86
N PHE A 99 3.82 12.05 5.58
CA PHE A 99 4.54 13.17 4.99
C PHE A 99 6.03 12.85 5.03
N VAL A 100 6.69 12.93 3.88
CA VAL A 100 8.08 12.48 3.71
C VAL A 100 8.89 13.57 3.03
N THR A 101 9.93 14.05 3.69
CA THR A 101 10.90 14.98 3.07
C THR A 101 12.33 14.48 3.21
N LEU A 102 13.16 14.90 2.26
CA LEU A 102 14.61 14.82 2.31
C LEU A 102 15.13 16.26 2.43
N ARG A 103 15.65 16.61 3.59
CA ARG A 103 16.21 17.92 3.89
C ARG A 103 17.53 18.14 3.15
N ALA A 104 17.95 19.39 3.01
CA ALA A 104 19.16 19.74 2.24
C ALA A 104 20.46 19.15 2.82
N ASP A 105 20.47 18.82 4.12
CA ASP A 105 21.54 18.10 4.82
C ASP A 105 21.52 16.58 4.57
N GLY A 106 20.54 16.07 3.83
CA GLY A 106 20.36 14.65 3.54
C GLY A 106 19.54 13.90 4.59
N GLU A 107 19.06 14.57 5.65
CA GLU A 107 18.23 13.95 6.67
C GLU A 107 16.82 13.69 6.14
N ARG A 108 16.30 12.49 6.43
CA ARG A 108 14.93 12.09 6.07
C ARG A 108 14.01 12.31 7.24
N GLU A 109 12.94 13.05 7.00
CA GLU A 109 11.90 13.28 8.00
C GLU A 109 10.61 12.59 7.55
N PHE A 110 9.99 11.86 8.49
CA PHE A 110 8.74 11.16 8.29
C PHE A 110 7.74 11.59 9.36
N MET A 111 6.56 12.02 8.94
CA MET A 111 5.44 12.31 9.84
C MET A 111 4.23 11.48 9.43
N PHE A 112 3.88 10.50 10.25
CA PHE A 112 2.77 9.58 10.00
C PHE A 112 1.50 10.03 10.71
N TYR A 113 0.38 10.00 9.97
CA TYR A 113 -0.96 10.14 10.52
C TYR A 113 -1.60 8.75 10.57
N ARG A 114 -1.34 8.03 11.68
CA ARG A 114 -1.75 6.62 11.92
C ARG A 114 -2.21 6.38 13.37
N ASN A 115 -3.22 7.10 13.87
CA ASN A 115 -3.61 7.03 15.31
C ASN A 115 -5.14 6.92 15.57
N PRO A 116 -5.78 5.74 15.36
CA PRO A 116 -5.38 4.68 14.46
C PRO A 116 -5.83 4.97 13.03
N SER A 117 -5.06 4.51 12.05
CA SER A 117 -5.52 4.39 10.67
C SER A 117 -6.08 2.98 10.41
N ALA A 118 -6.82 2.82 9.31
CA ALA A 118 -7.54 1.58 9.00
C ALA A 118 -6.64 0.34 8.94
N ASP A 119 -5.42 0.47 8.42
CA ASP A 119 -4.43 -0.62 8.32
C ASP A 119 -4.03 -1.21 9.67
N MET A 120 -4.15 -0.44 10.75
CA MET A 120 -3.87 -0.91 12.12
C MET A 120 -5.05 -1.66 12.75
N LEU A 121 -6.22 -1.63 12.10
CA LEU A 121 -7.47 -2.19 12.61
C LEU A 121 -7.90 -3.45 11.84
N LEU A 122 -7.01 -4.05 11.06
CA LEU A 122 -7.24 -5.35 10.46
C LEU A 122 -7.13 -6.44 11.52
N THR A 123 -8.16 -7.27 11.60
CA THR A 123 -8.26 -8.35 12.59
C THR A 123 -8.12 -9.72 11.93
N PRO A 124 -7.76 -10.78 12.69
CA PRO A 124 -7.65 -12.14 12.14
C PRO A 124 -8.94 -12.64 11.46
N ASP A 125 -10.11 -12.26 11.98
CA ASP A 125 -11.41 -12.70 11.46
C ASP A 125 -11.74 -12.08 10.09
N GLU A 126 -11.04 -11.00 9.71
CA GLU A 126 -11.21 -10.35 8.42
C GLU A 126 -10.32 -10.97 7.31
N LEU A 127 -9.42 -11.88 7.67
CA LEU A 127 -8.50 -12.53 6.73
C LEU A 127 -9.24 -13.50 5.79
N ASP A 128 -9.03 -13.34 4.50
CA ASP A 128 -9.46 -14.31 3.49
C ASP A 128 -8.53 -15.53 3.50
N LEU A 129 -8.80 -16.52 4.34
CA LEU A 129 -7.99 -17.75 4.38
C LEU A 129 -8.00 -18.54 3.06
N PRO A 130 -9.14 -18.66 2.32
CA PRO A 130 -9.15 -19.25 0.99
C PRO A 130 -8.15 -18.63 0.00
N LEU A 131 -7.90 -17.31 0.08
CA LEU A 131 -6.87 -16.65 -0.74
C LEU A 131 -5.47 -17.24 -0.51
N LEU A 132 -5.16 -17.69 0.72
CA LEU A 132 -3.83 -18.15 1.14
C LEU A 132 -3.58 -19.65 0.91
N HIS A 133 -4.61 -20.45 0.64
CA HIS A 133 -4.52 -21.92 0.54
C HIS A 133 -4.57 -22.45 -0.91
N GLN A 134 -4.04 -21.71 -1.90
CA GLN A 134 -4.16 -22.00 -3.35
C GLN A 134 -3.20 -23.05 -3.93
#